data_AF-A0A9E5R2Y9-F1
#
_entry.id   AF-A0A9E5R2Y9-F1
#
_cell.length_a   1.000
_cell.length_b   1.000
_cell.length_c   1.000
_cell.angle_alpha   90.00
_cell.angle_beta   90.00
_cell.angle_gamma   90.00
#
_symmetry.space_group_name_H-M   'P 1'
#
loop_
_entity.id
_entity.type
_entity.pdbx_description
1 polymer ?
#
loop_
_entity_poly.entity_id
_entity_poly.type
_entity_poly.pdbx_seq_one_letter_code
_entity_poly.pdbx_strand_id
1 'polypeptide(L)'
;MRRRRTRLDLRPIPGYRALPIAIDETVESDLPPHFSLGTSALGQVSTVTALVSAEVVYRLVQRVSFTRRVPLVTLSDPVTLALASDTLRRAFLARDNLEAFRPSAAVWYPGSEQSVVYAAGAARLAADTRSSSHVLVGTFGTELVFFLEHAARQRQRSFAHSTSLNGQAVAYVMADHFLIGEELFVGSAYLQRGSTVDEATLLTLDVLRWLVIIFGITLGVLLNVLD
;
A
#
# COMPACT_ATOMS: atom_id res chain seq x y z
N MET A 1 13.31 34.67 -8.73
CA MET A 1 11.85 34.52 -8.92
C MET A 1 11.32 33.43 -7.98
N ARG A 2 10.62 33.80 -6.91
CA ARG A 2 10.07 32.87 -5.92
C ARG A 2 8.70 32.40 -6.44
N ARG A 3 8.67 31.23 -7.12
CA ARG A 3 7.43 30.63 -7.63
C ARG A 3 6.46 30.48 -6.44
N ARG A 4 5.32 31.18 -6.50
CA ARG A 4 4.26 31.09 -5.49
C ARG A 4 3.77 29.63 -5.51
N ARG A 5 4.21 28.83 -4.53
CA ARG A 5 3.77 27.44 -4.36
C ARG A 5 2.28 27.49 -4.03
N THR A 6 1.42 27.26 -5.02
CA THR A 6 0.03 26.90 -4.77
C THR A 6 0.09 25.54 -4.08
N ARG A 7 -0.06 25.52 -2.75
CA ARG A 7 -0.25 24.27 -2.03
C ARG A 7 -1.57 23.70 -2.54
N LEU A 8 -1.53 22.57 -3.23
CA LEU A 8 -2.74 21.86 -3.61
C LEU A 8 -3.47 21.47 -2.32
N ASP A 9 -4.73 21.88 -2.20
CA ASP A 9 -5.57 21.51 -1.07
C ASP A 9 -6.14 20.12 -1.35
N LEU A 10 -5.48 19.10 -0.81
CA LEU A 10 -5.85 17.71 -1.01
C LEU A 10 -7.04 17.34 -0.13
N ARG A 11 -8.06 16.69 -0.71
CA ARG A 11 -9.20 16.14 0.05
C ARG A 11 -8.67 15.25 1.19
N PRO A 12 -9.19 15.35 2.42
CA PRO A 12 -8.75 14.47 3.49
C PRO A 12 -9.14 13.01 3.21
N ILE A 13 -8.16 12.10 3.20
CA ILE A 13 -8.36 10.64 3.17
C ILE A 13 -8.11 10.10 4.59
N PRO A 14 -9.11 9.49 5.26
CA PRO A 14 -8.97 8.99 6.63
C PRO A 14 -7.77 8.05 6.82
N GLY A 15 -7.59 7.08 5.91
CA GLY A 15 -6.48 6.12 5.96
C GLY A 15 -5.11 6.80 6.02
N TYR A 16 -4.87 7.82 5.19
CA TYR A 16 -3.59 8.56 5.19
C TYR A 16 -3.39 9.50 6.38
N ARG A 17 -4.44 9.83 7.15
CA ARG A 17 -4.28 10.55 8.42
C ARG A 17 -3.86 9.61 9.55
N ALA A 18 -4.41 8.39 9.57
CA ALA A 18 -4.15 7.42 10.63
C ALA A 18 -2.88 6.58 10.39
N LEU A 19 -2.50 6.34 9.14
CA LEU A 19 -1.33 5.55 8.75
C LEU A 19 -0.02 6.01 9.43
N PRO A 20 0.39 7.29 9.33
CA PRO A 20 1.61 7.77 9.99
C PRO A 20 1.60 7.55 11.50
N ILE A 21 0.46 7.81 12.15
CA ILE A 21 0.30 7.67 13.59
C ILE A 21 0.48 6.20 14.01
N ALA A 22 -0.18 5.27 13.32
CA ALA A 22 -0.05 3.85 13.62
C ALA A 22 1.36 3.30 13.38
N ILE A 23 2.08 3.83 12.38
CA ILE A 23 3.47 3.46 12.13
C ILE A 23 4.39 4.05 13.21
N ASP A 24 4.18 5.29 13.63
CA ASP A 24 4.98 5.91 14.69
C ASP A 24 4.74 5.20 16.05
N GLU A 25 3.52 4.73 16.35
CA GLU A 25 3.20 3.90 17.54
C GLU A 25 3.92 2.54 17.57
N THR A 26 4.33 2.01 16.41
CA THR A 26 5.14 0.78 16.37
C THR A 26 6.51 0.98 17.02
N VAL A 27 7.02 2.20 16.97
CA VAL A 27 8.26 2.61 17.65
C VAL A 27 8.06 2.62 19.16
N GLU A 28 6.92 3.16 19.63
CA GLU A 28 6.59 3.23 21.06
C GLU A 28 6.38 1.84 21.68
N SER A 29 5.82 0.91 20.90
CA SER A 29 5.57 -0.47 21.34
C SER A 29 6.77 -1.41 21.18
N ASP A 30 7.87 -0.97 20.55
CA ASP A 30 9.04 -1.80 20.20
C ASP A 30 8.67 -3.10 19.45
N LEU A 31 7.65 -3.02 18.60
CA LEU A 31 7.15 -4.12 17.78
C LEU A 31 7.17 -3.71 16.30
N PRO A 32 7.61 -4.58 15.38
CA PRO A 32 7.73 -4.20 13.98
C PRO A 32 6.35 -4.02 13.31
N PRO A 33 6.21 -3.12 12.32
CA PRO A 33 5.06 -3.13 11.43
C PRO A 33 5.15 -4.27 10.40
N HIS A 34 4.00 -4.82 10.02
CA HIS A 34 3.86 -5.74 8.90
C HIS A 34 3.27 -5.02 7.69
N PHE A 35 3.93 -5.16 6.54
CA PHE A 35 3.48 -4.70 5.25
C PHE A 35 3.19 -5.91 4.36
N SER A 36 2.17 -5.79 3.51
CA SER A 36 1.87 -6.82 2.52
C SER A 36 1.58 -6.18 1.16
N LEU A 37 2.23 -6.69 0.11
CA LEU A 37 2.02 -6.24 -1.28
C LEU A 37 0.95 -7.07 -2.02
N GLY A 38 0.39 -8.08 -1.35
CA GLY A 38 -0.59 -8.97 -1.94
C GLY A 38 -0.01 -9.82 -3.06
N THR A 39 -0.85 -10.03 -4.07
CA THR A 39 -0.55 -10.75 -5.30
C THR A 39 -0.15 -9.81 -6.45
N SER A 40 0.14 -8.54 -6.15
CA SER A 40 0.64 -7.59 -7.15
C SER A 40 1.99 -8.07 -7.69
N ALA A 41 2.12 -8.04 -9.02
CA ALA A 41 3.22 -8.69 -9.73
C ALA A 41 3.84 -7.75 -10.78
N LEU A 42 5.17 -7.79 -10.90
CA LEU A 42 5.89 -7.10 -11.96
C LEU A 42 5.77 -7.85 -13.30
N GLY A 43 5.60 -7.11 -14.40
CA GLY A 43 5.41 -7.69 -15.73
C GLY A 43 3.99 -8.18 -16.01
N GLN A 44 3.05 -7.92 -15.10
CA GLN A 44 1.62 -8.25 -15.22
C GLN A 44 0.77 -6.99 -15.22
N VAL A 45 -0.56 -7.16 -15.37
CA VAL A 45 -1.54 -6.06 -15.30
C VAL A 45 -1.43 -5.27 -13.98
N SER A 46 -1.01 -5.91 -12.89
CA SER A 46 -0.83 -5.30 -11.56
C SER A 46 0.53 -4.63 -11.34
N THR A 47 1.35 -4.44 -12.38
CA THR A 47 2.70 -3.84 -12.25
C THR A 47 2.68 -2.45 -11.60
N VAL A 48 1.77 -1.57 -12.04
CA VAL A 48 1.66 -0.22 -11.48
C VAL A 48 1.26 -0.30 -10.00
N THR A 49 0.33 -1.19 -9.66
CA THR A 49 -0.08 -1.46 -8.28
C THR A 49 1.11 -1.90 -7.44
N ALA A 50 1.93 -2.84 -7.92
CA ALA A 50 3.12 -3.32 -7.20
C ALA A 50 4.10 -2.17 -6.90
N LEU A 51 4.37 -1.31 -7.89
CA LEU A 51 5.28 -0.17 -7.74
C LEU A 51 4.75 0.89 -6.78
N VAL A 52 3.47 1.22 -6.87
CA VAL A 52 2.83 2.21 -5.97
C VAL A 52 2.73 1.67 -4.55
N SER A 53 2.34 0.41 -4.37
CA SER A 53 2.33 -0.24 -3.06
C SER A 53 3.74 -0.26 -2.44
N ALA A 54 4.76 -0.59 -3.24
CA ALA A 54 6.14 -0.53 -2.80
C ALA A 54 6.59 0.89 -2.42
N GLU A 55 6.14 1.92 -3.13
CA GLU A 55 6.42 3.32 -2.78
C GLU A 55 5.73 3.74 -1.47
N VAL A 56 4.46 3.34 -1.26
CA VAL A 56 3.78 3.55 0.03
C VAL A 56 4.55 2.86 1.17
N VAL A 57 4.94 1.60 0.98
CA VAL A 57 5.75 0.85 1.96
C VAL A 57 7.10 1.53 2.20
N TYR A 58 7.78 2.00 1.16
CA TYR A 58 9.03 2.76 1.28
C TYR A 58 8.87 3.97 2.22
N ARG A 59 7.84 4.80 2.01
CA ARG A 59 7.59 6.00 2.84
C ARG A 59 7.30 5.65 4.30
N LEU A 60 6.57 4.57 4.54
CA LEU A 60 6.23 4.13 5.89
C LEU A 60 7.43 3.49 6.59
N VAL A 61 8.18 2.63 5.89
CA VAL A 61 9.41 2.01 6.42
C VAL A 61 10.42 3.10 6.77
N GLN A 62 10.58 4.14 5.95
CA GLN A 62 11.44 5.29 6.26
C GLN A 62 11.16 5.94 7.62
N ARG A 63 9.95 5.82 8.16
CA ARG A 63 9.59 6.35 9.49
C ARG A 63 10.06 5.46 10.64
N VAL A 64 10.38 4.20 10.38
CA VAL A 64 10.78 3.22 11.39
C VAL A 64 12.19 2.66 11.14
N SER A 65 12.85 3.02 10.03
CA SER A 65 14.19 2.51 9.71
C SER A 65 15.30 2.91 10.68
N PHE A 66 15.07 3.88 11.58
CA PHE A 66 16.02 4.24 12.63
C PHE A 66 15.90 3.34 13.87
N THR A 67 14.87 2.50 13.93
CA THR A 67 14.64 1.56 15.03
C THR A 67 15.43 0.27 14.83
N ARG A 68 15.52 -0.55 15.88
CA ARG A 68 16.15 -1.88 15.82
C ARG A 68 15.23 -2.95 15.25
N ARG A 69 13.93 -2.69 15.19
CA ARG A 69 12.93 -3.65 14.72
C ARG A 69 12.84 -3.56 13.20
N VAL A 70 13.16 -4.66 12.54
CA VAL A 70 13.10 -4.73 11.08
C VAL A 70 11.65 -4.99 10.66
N PRO A 71 11.05 -4.13 9.82
CA PRO A 71 9.69 -4.35 9.32
C PRO A 71 9.59 -5.64 8.51
N LEU A 72 8.46 -6.31 8.62
CA LEU A 72 8.17 -7.52 7.82
C LEU A 72 7.40 -7.12 6.56
N VAL A 73 7.83 -7.57 5.39
CA VAL A 73 7.11 -7.39 4.13
C VAL A 73 6.75 -8.76 3.55
N THR A 74 5.47 -9.02 3.32
CA THR A 74 4.99 -10.27 2.71
C THR A 74 4.38 -10.04 1.33
N LEU A 75 4.48 -11.04 0.47
CA LEU A 75 4.04 -10.97 -0.93
C LEU A 75 3.88 -12.38 -1.51
N SER A 76 3.11 -12.52 -2.59
CA SER A 76 2.88 -13.81 -3.24
C SER A 76 3.59 -14.01 -4.58
N ASP A 77 4.06 -12.93 -5.22
CA ASP A 77 4.72 -12.99 -6.51
C ASP A 77 6.26 -13.04 -6.36
N PRO A 78 6.96 -14.03 -6.94
CA PRO A 78 8.40 -14.19 -6.73
C PRO A 78 9.25 -13.07 -7.36
N VAL A 79 8.78 -12.43 -8.44
CA VAL A 79 9.50 -11.31 -9.08
C VAL A 79 9.45 -10.07 -8.18
N THR A 80 8.33 -9.89 -7.49
CA THR A 80 8.06 -8.78 -6.57
C THR A 80 8.89 -8.88 -5.28
N LEU A 81 9.47 -10.05 -4.98
CA LEU A 81 10.40 -10.21 -3.87
C LEU A 81 11.61 -9.28 -4.00
N ALA A 82 12.16 -9.13 -5.21
CA ALA A 82 13.27 -8.22 -5.47
C ALA A 82 12.86 -6.75 -5.25
N LEU A 83 11.64 -6.38 -5.66
CA LEU A 83 11.08 -5.05 -5.43
C LEU A 83 10.91 -4.74 -3.94
N ALA A 84 10.37 -5.69 -3.16
CA ALA A 84 10.20 -5.55 -1.72
C ALA A 84 11.56 -5.42 -1.00
N SER A 85 12.52 -6.27 -1.36
CA SER A 85 13.87 -6.23 -0.82
C SER A 85 14.58 -4.91 -1.12
N ASP A 86 14.51 -4.43 -2.37
CA ASP A 86 15.08 -3.12 -2.74
C ASP A 86 14.37 -1.96 -2.05
N THR A 87 13.04 -2.03 -1.90
CA THR A 87 12.24 -1.04 -1.17
C THR A 87 12.71 -0.89 0.28
N LEU A 88 12.90 -2.01 0.98
CA LEU A 88 13.46 -2.02 2.33
C LEU A 88 14.88 -1.46 2.33
N ARG A 89 15.75 -1.95 1.44
CA ARG A 89 17.15 -1.49 1.34
C ARG A 89 17.25 0.01 1.13
N ARG A 90 16.46 0.58 0.21
CA ARG A 90 16.39 2.03 -0.04
C ARG A 90 15.89 2.79 1.20
N ALA A 91 14.89 2.27 1.90
CA ALA A 91 14.34 2.93 3.09
C ALA A 91 15.34 2.98 4.27
N PHE A 92 16.15 1.93 4.45
CA PHE A 92 17.23 1.91 5.44
C PHE A 92 18.42 2.79 5.01
N LEU A 93 18.79 2.74 3.73
CA LEU A 93 19.86 3.59 3.18
C LEU A 93 19.52 5.09 3.32
N ALA A 94 18.27 5.49 3.06
CA ALA A 94 17.83 6.88 3.20
C ALA A 94 17.85 7.42 4.64
N ARG A 95 18.10 6.56 5.64
CA ARG A 95 18.22 6.90 7.06
C ARG A 95 19.61 6.58 7.61
N ASP A 96 20.59 6.36 6.74
CA ASP A 96 21.97 5.98 7.09
C ASP A 96 22.05 4.76 8.02
N ASN A 97 21.09 3.83 7.93
CA ASN A 97 21.02 2.63 8.78
C ASN A 97 20.99 1.34 7.94
N LEU A 98 21.83 1.28 6.90
CA LEU A 98 21.91 0.11 6.02
C LEU A 98 22.38 -1.15 6.78
N GLU A 99 23.11 -1.01 7.88
CA GLU A 99 23.56 -2.13 8.72
C GLU A 99 22.41 -2.90 9.37
N ALA A 100 21.26 -2.26 9.60
CA ALA A 100 20.06 -2.91 10.13
C ALA A 100 19.24 -3.64 9.06
N PHE A 101 19.50 -3.40 7.77
CA PHE A 101 18.76 -4.05 6.69
C PHE A 101 18.97 -5.56 6.70
N ARG A 102 17.87 -6.30 6.54
CA ARG A 102 17.89 -7.77 6.40
C ARG A 102 17.10 -8.13 5.15
N PRO A 103 17.71 -8.76 4.13
CA PRO A 103 16.96 -9.24 2.96
C PRO A 103 15.84 -10.22 3.32
N SER A 104 16.03 -11.00 4.39
CA SER A 104 15.04 -11.96 4.91
C SER A 104 13.79 -11.32 5.50
N ALA A 105 13.75 -9.99 5.62
CA ALA A 105 12.57 -9.25 6.02
C ALA A 105 11.50 -9.16 4.93
N ALA A 106 11.88 -9.38 3.67
CA ALA A 106 10.94 -9.62 2.58
C ALA A 106 10.72 -11.13 2.44
N VAL A 107 9.48 -11.59 2.64
CA VAL A 107 9.13 -13.01 2.64
C VAL A 107 8.10 -13.29 1.58
N TRP A 108 8.45 -14.23 0.71
CA TRP A 108 7.57 -14.75 -0.32
C TRP A 108 6.82 -15.99 0.16
N TYR A 109 5.55 -16.07 -0.20
CA TYR A 109 4.72 -17.26 -0.04
C TYR A 109 4.10 -17.64 -1.39
N PRO A 110 3.97 -18.92 -1.72
CA PRO A 110 3.31 -19.31 -2.95
C PRO A 110 1.82 -18.91 -2.91
N GLY A 111 1.36 -18.22 -3.95
CA GLY A 111 -0.05 -17.89 -4.08
C GLY A 111 -0.38 -17.06 -5.31
N SER A 112 -1.57 -17.31 -5.87
CA SER A 112 -2.25 -16.47 -6.85
C SER A 112 -3.34 -15.62 -6.18
N GLU A 113 -4.13 -14.90 -6.97
CA GLU A 113 -5.38 -14.30 -6.49
C GLU A 113 -6.22 -15.34 -5.71
N GLN A 114 -6.79 -14.94 -4.57
CA GLN A 114 -7.59 -15.83 -3.70
C GLN A 114 -6.81 -16.96 -3.01
N SER A 115 -5.48 -16.87 -2.94
CA SER A 115 -4.65 -17.86 -2.24
C SER A 115 -4.78 -17.76 -0.71
N VAL A 116 -5.52 -18.69 -0.13
CA VAL A 116 -5.59 -18.90 1.33
C VAL A 116 -4.23 -19.29 1.92
N VAL A 117 -3.41 -20.05 1.17
CA VAL A 117 -2.07 -20.46 1.62
C VAL A 117 -1.18 -19.24 1.86
N TYR A 118 -1.19 -18.30 0.91
CA TYR A 118 -0.48 -17.04 1.05
C TYR A 118 -0.99 -16.26 2.26
N ALA A 119 -2.31 -16.02 2.34
CA ALA A 119 -2.87 -15.17 3.38
C ALA A 119 -2.67 -15.75 4.78
N ALA A 120 -2.94 -17.04 4.97
CA ALA A 120 -2.74 -17.71 6.25
C ALA A 120 -1.26 -17.78 6.64
N GLY A 121 -0.36 -18.09 5.70
CA GLY A 121 1.08 -18.15 5.95
C GLY A 121 1.66 -16.79 6.34
N ALA A 122 1.33 -15.75 5.59
CA ALA A 122 1.77 -14.39 5.87
C ALA A 122 1.17 -13.82 7.16
N ALA A 123 -0.12 -14.06 7.43
CA ALA A 123 -0.76 -13.66 8.69
C ALA A 123 -0.12 -14.38 9.90
N ARG A 124 0.13 -15.69 9.78
CA ARG A 124 0.81 -16.48 10.81
C ARG A 124 2.22 -15.95 11.09
N LEU A 125 2.98 -15.64 10.05
CA LEU A 125 4.33 -15.07 10.18
C LEU A 125 4.31 -13.70 10.85
N ALA A 126 3.37 -12.84 10.48
CA ALA A 126 3.21 -11.53 11.11
C ALA A 126 2.86 -11.67 12.61
N ALA A 127 2.10 -12.71 12.97
CA ALA A 127 1.81 -13.08 14.35
C ALA A 127 3.05 -13.54 15.12
N ASP A 128 3.83 -14.44 14.55
CA ASP A 128 5.07 -14.96 15.16
C ASP A 128 6.11 -13.86 15.34
N THR A 129 6.13 -12.89 14.43
CA THR A 129 6.97 -11.69 14.50
C THR A 129 6.43 -10.64 15.48
N ARG A 130 5.23 -10.86 16.05
CA ARG A 130 4.53 -9.95 16.96
C ARG A 130 4.35 -8.55 16.37
N SER A 131 3.86 -8.49 15.13
CA SER A 131 3.69 -7.20 14.46
C SER A 131 2.66 -6.33 15.20
N SER A 132 2.88 -5.02 15.35
CA SER A 132 1.93 -4.13 16.06
C SER A 132 0.84 -3.57 15.16
N SER A 133 1.10 -3.48 13.86
CA SER A 133 0.15 -3.03 12.85
C SER A 133 0.35 -3.77 11.52
N HIS A 134 -0.71 -3.81 10.71
CA HIS A 134 -0.72 -4.39 9.38
C HIS A 134 -1.12 -3.36 8.34
N VAL A 135 -0.29 -3.17 7.33
CA VAL A 135 -0.56 -2.34 6.16
C VAL A 135 -0.57 -3.23 4.93
N LEU A 136 -1.77 -3.51 4.45
CA LEU A 136 -2.05 -4.46 3.38
C LEU A 136 -2.42 -3.64 2.13
N VAL A 137 -1.50 -3.46 1.19
CA VAL A 137 -1.70 -2.58 0.04
C VAL A 137 -1.30 -3.28 -1.26
N GLY A 138 -2.23 -3.41 -2.20
CA GLY A 138 -1.94 -3.99 -3.50
C GLY A 138 -3.13 -4.71 -4.10
N THR A 139 -2.91 -5.94 -4.57
CA THR A 139 -3.97 -6.79 -5.11
C THR A 139 -4.24 -7.93 -4.14
N PHE A 140 -5.46 -7.98 -3.62
CA PHE A 140 -5.95 -9.05 -2.76
C PHE A 140 -7.36 -9.47 -3.18
N GLY A 141 -7.65 -10.75 -3.23
CA GLY A 141 -9.02 -11.23 -3.32
C GLY A 141 -9.68 -11.34 -1.94
N THR A 142 -10.58 -12.33 -1.79
CA THR A 142 -11.29 -12.61 -0.54
C THR A 142 -10.37 -13.14 0.58
N GLU A 143 -9.19 -13.64 0.23
CA GLU A 143 -8.17 -14.13 1.17
C GLU A 143 -7.70 -13.04 2.14
N LEU A 144 -7.91 -11.75 1.81
CA LEU A 144 -7.66 -10.63 2.70
C LEU A 144 -8.33 -10.80 4.08
N VAL A 145 -9.45 -11.54 4.12
CA VAL A 145 -10.20 -11.85 5.35
C VAL A 145 -9.30 -12.48 6.42
N PHE A 146 -8.33 -13.33 6.03
CA PHE A 146 -7.46 -14.02 6.97
C PHE A 146 -6.48 -13.07 7.66
N PHE A 147 -5.96 -12.07 6.93
CA PHE A 147 -5.12 -11.04 7.54
C PHE A 147 -5.92 -10.18 8.51
N LEU A 148 -7.10 -9.73 8.10
CA LEU A 148 -7.92 -8.81 8.89
C LEU A 148 -8.55 -9.48 10.12
N GLU A 149 -9.03 -10.72 9.99
CA GLU A 149 -9.50 -11.52 11.12
C GLU A 149 -8.37 -11.74 12.13
N HIS A 150 -7.14 -12.01 11.66
CA HIS A 150 -5.99 -12.15 12.53
C HIS A 150 -5.69 -10.85 13.30
N ALA A 151 -5.59 -9.73 12.58
CA ALA A 151 -5.35 -8.42 13.16
C ALA A 151 -6.42 -8.05 14.20
N ALA A 152 -7.70 -8.29 13.88
CA ALA A 152 -8.82 -8.02 14.77
C ALA A 152 -8.74 -8.86 16.07
N ARG A 153 -8.42 -10.16 15.97
CA ARG A 153 -8.26 -11.04 17.14
C ARG A 153 -7.15 -10.59 18.07
N GLN A 154 -6.07 -10.05 17.51
CA GLN A 154 -4.92 -9.56 18.26
C GLN A 154 -5.03 -8.08 18.66
N ARG A 155 -6.13 -7.40 18.28
CA ARG A 155 -6.34 -5.95 18.47
C ARG A 155 -5.21 -5.11 17.86
N GLN A 156 -4.68 -5.55 16.72
CA GLN A 156 -3.66 -4.84 15.95
C GLN A 156 -4.32 -3.96 14.90
N ARG A 157 -3.79 -2.75 14.70
CA ARG A 157 -4.35 -1.82 13.71
C ARG A 157 -4.15 -2.34 12.30
N SER A 158 -5.21 -2.27 11.51
CA SER A 158 -5.23 -2.75 10.13
C SER A 158 -5.55 -1.63 9.14
N PHE A 159 -4.69 -1.52 8.12
CA PHE A 159 -4.88 -0.66 6.97
C PHE A 159 -4.95 -1.53 5.73
N ALA A 160 -6.00 -1.37 4.92
CA ALA A 160 -6.21 -2.24 3.78
C ALA A 160 -6.56 -1.48 2.49
N HIS A 161 -5.98 -1.94 1.39
CA HIS A 161 -6.37 -1.59 0.04
C HIS A 161 -6.32 -2.85 -0.82
N SER A 162 -7.28 -2.97 -1.73
CA SER A 162 -7.18 -3.93 -2.82
C SER A 162 -7.64 -3.31 -4.14
N THR A 163 -6.94 -3.64 -5.24
CA THR A 163 -7.39 -3.37 -6.60
C THR A 163 -8.44 -4.37 -7.12
N SER A 164 -8.61 -5.53 -6.48
CA SER A 164 -9.67 -6.48 -6.83
C SER A 164 -10.93 -6.16 -6.04
N LEU A 165 -12.09 -6.13 -6.71
CA LEU A 165 -13.39 -5.78 -6.11
C LEU A 165 -13.72 -6.66 -4.89
N ASN A 166 -13.37 -7.95 -4.98
CA ASN A 166 -13.62 -8.90 -3.90
C ASN A 166 -12.83 -8.54 -2.63
N GLY A 167 -11.53 -8.25 -2.76
CA GLY A 167 -10.73 -7.81 -1.62
C GLY A 167 -11.10 -6.41 -1.14
N GLN A 168 -11.56 -5.54 -2.04
CA GLN A 168 -12.01 -4.20 -1.68
C GLN A 168 -13.26 -4.25 -0.80
N ALA A 169 -14.20 -5.15 -1.11
CA ALA A 169 -15.38 -5.40 -0.27
C ALA A 169 -14.98 -5.94 1.11
N VAL A 170 -14.03 -6.88 1.18
CA VAL A 170 -13.51 -7.40 2.45
C VAL A 170 -12.81 -6.30 3.27
N ALA A 171 -11.95 -5.49 2.62
CA ALA A 171 -11.26 -4.37 3.26
C ALA A 171 -12.27 -3.36 3.84
N TYR A 172 -13.30 -3.01 3.09
CA TYR A 172 -14.34 -2.07 3.52
C TYR A 172 -15.08 -2.54 4.78
N VAL A 173 -15.34 -3.85 4.89
CA VAL A 173 -16.11 -4.41 6.01
C VAL A 173 -15.23 -4.65 7.25
N MET A 174 -13.98 -5.07 7.08
CA MET A 174 -13.17 -5.61 8.18
C MET A 174 -11.97 -4.78 8.61
N ALA A 175 -11.42 -3.91 7.75
CA ALA A 175 -10.24 -3.13 8.12
C ALA A 175 -10.62 -1.93 8.99
N ASP A 176 -9.75 -1.57 9.95
CA ASP A 176 -9.96 -0.37 10.76
C ASP A 176 -9.94 0.90 9.89
N HIS A 177 -9.06 0.89 8.89
CA HIS A 177 -8.97 1.93 7.87
C HIS A 177 -8.78 1.28 6.50
N PHE A 178 -9.62 1.63 5.54
CA PHE A 178 -9.47 1.18 4.16
C PHE A 178 -9.15 2.36 3.24
N LEU A 179 -8.45 2.07 2.16
CA LEU A 179 -8.30 2.97 1.01
C LEU A 179 -9.14 2.41 -0.13
N ILE A 180 -9.89 3.27 -0.82
CA ILE A 180 -10.80 2.84 -1.90
C ILE A 180 -10.26 3.18 -3.28
N GLY A 181 -10.39 2.23 -4.22
CA GLY A 181 -10.14 2.45 -5.65
C GLY A 181 -8.77 3.06 -5.92
N GLU A 182 -8.77 4.30 -6.39
CA GLU A 182 -7.57 5.04 -6.79
C GLU A 182 -6.75 5.61 -5.61
N GLU A 183 -7.25 5.54 -4.38
CA GLU A 183 -6.59 6.19 -3.23
C GLU A 183 -5.17 5.66 -2.99
N LEU A 184 -4.87 4.41 -3.37
CA LEU A 184 -3.51 3.89 -3.32
C LEU A 184 -2.53 4.69 -4.21
N PHE A 185 -2.98 5.08 -5.42
CA PHE A 185 -2.15 5.74 -6.44
C PHE A 185 -1.79 7.18 -6.08
N VAL A 186 -2.50 7.77 -5.12
CA VAL A 186 -2.22 9.10 -4.59
C VAL A 186 -1.34 9.05 -3.33
N GLY A 187 -1.04 7.87 -2.80
CA GLY A 187 -0.47 7.70 -1.47
C GLY A 187 0.87 8.37 -1.23
N SER A 188 1.75 8.43 -2.24
CA SER A 188 3.06 9.09 -2.10
C SER A 188 2.90 10.58 -1.75
N ALA A 189 1.96 11.27 -2.40
CA ALA A 189 1.68 12.69 -2.16
C ALA A 189 1.08 12.94 -0.77
N TYR A 190 0.28 12.01 -0.25
CA TYR A 190 -0.29 12.13 1.10
C TYR A 190 0.72 11.82 2.20
N LEU A 191 1.61 10.84 1.98
CA LEU A 191 2.64 10.44 2.95
C LEU A 191 3.86 11.36 2.96
N GLN A 192 4.17 12.02 1.84
CA GLN A 192 5.23 13.03 1.75
C GLN A 192 4.74 14.30 1.03
N ARG A 193 4.08 15.19 1.78
CA ARG A 193 3.63 16.50 1.27
C ARG A 193 4.82 17.38 0.88
N GLY A 194 4.69 18.10 -0.25
CA GLY A 194 5.67 19.08 -0.71
C GLY A 194 6.65 18.57 -1.77
N SER A 195 6.53 17.31 -2.18
CA SER A 195 7.17 16.78 -3.39
C SER A 195 6.38 17.25 -4.62
N THR A 196 7.01 18.06 -5.46
CA THR A 196 6.38 18.60 -6.68
C THR A 196 6.03 17.52 -7.69
N VAL A 197 6.73 16.37 -7.66
CA VAL A 197 6.49 15.24 -8.56
C VAL A 197 5.23 14.49 -8.12
N ASP A 198 5.10 14.21 -6.84
CA ASP A 198 3.93 13.50 -6.31
C ASP A 198 2.66 14.34 -6.49
N GLU A 199 2.73 15.64 -6.23
CA GLU A 199 1.65 16.60 -6.49
C GLU A 199 1.26 16.67 -7.98
N ALA A 200 2.22 16.56 -8.90
CA ALA A 200 1.95 16.54 -10.33
C ALA A 200 1.28 15.23 -10.78
N THR A 201 1.65 14.09 -10.19
CA THR A 201 1.01 12.79 -10.45
C THR A 201 -0.46 12.83 -10.06
N LEU A 202 -0.81 13.42 -8.91
CA LEU A 202 -2.20 13.61 -8.49
C LEU A 202 -3.02 14.36 -9.53
N LEU A 203 -2.51 15.52 -9.95
CA LEU A 203 -3.20 16.37 -10.91
C LEU A 203 -3.36 15.66 -12.27
N THR A 204 -2.35 14.90 -12.68
CA THR A 204 -2.40 14.11 -13.92
C THR A 204 -3.47 13.03 -13.85
N LEU A 205 -3.56 12.28 -12.74
CA LEU A 205 -4.59 11.26 -12.55
C LEU A 205 -6.00 11.88 -12.52
N ASP A 206 -6.19 12.98 -11.81
CA ASP A 206 -7.47 13.68 -11.74
C ASP A 206 -7.92 14.19 -13.12
N VAL A 207 -7.03 14.81 -13.89
CA VAL A 207 -7.32 15.30 -15.24
C VAL A 207 -7.63 14.14 -16.18
N LEU A 208 -6.81 13.08 -16.17
CA LEU A 208 -7.02 11.90 -17.02
C LEU A 208 -8.37 11.24 -16.72
N ARG A 209 -8.75 11.12 -15.44
CA ARG A 209 -10.05 10.57 -15.04
C ARG A 209 -11.20 11.36 -15.65
N TRP A 210 -11.18 12.69 -15.51
CA TRP A 210 -12.23 13.53 -16.09
C TRP A 210 -12.27 13.44 -17.62
N LEU A 211 -11.11 13.39 -18.28
CA LEU A 211 -11.04 13.20 -19.73
C LEU A 211 -11.66 11.88 -20.17
N VAL A 212 -11.35 10.77 -19.50
CA VAL A 212 -11.90 9.44 -19.83
C VAL A 212 -13.41 9.40 -19.57
N ILE A 213 -13.89 9.96 -18.46
CA ILE A 213 -15.33 10.02 -18.15
C ILE A 213 -16.08 10.84 -19.19
N ILE A 214 -15.61 12.05 -19.50
CA ILE A 214 -16.24 12.91 -20.49
C ILE A 214 -16.23 12.23 -21.86
N PHE A 215 -15.07 11.72 -22.29
CA PHE A 215 -14.94 11.03 -23.56
C PHE A 215 -15.88 9.82 -23.65
N GLY A 216 -15.88 8.95 -22.63
CA GLY A 216 -16.73 7.76 -22.60
C GLY A 216 -18.23 8.09 -22.63
N ILE A 217 -18.67 9.10 -21.87
CA ILE A 217 -20.07 9.55 -21.90
C ILE A 217 -20.42 10.12 -23.27
N THR A 218 -19.59 11.02 -23.82
CA THR A 218 -19.86 11.63 -25.13
C THR A 218 -19.91 10.59 -26.25
N LEU A 219 -19.00 9.61 -26.24
CA LEU A 219 -18.98 8.52 -27.21
C LEU A 219 -20.22 7.62 -27.05
N GLY A 220 -20.58 7.25 -25.82
CA GLY A 220 -21.77 6.44 -25.55
C GLY A 220 -23.06 7.12 -25.99
N VAL A 221 -23.19 8.43 -25.74
CA VAL A 221 -24.34 9.23 -26.21
C VAL A 221 -24.36 9.32 -27.74
N LEU A 222 -23.21 9.55 -28.37
CA LEU A 222 -23.13 9.66 -29.83
C LEU A 222 -23.54 8.34 -30.51
N LEU A 223 -23.07 7.21 -30.00
CA LEU A 223 -23.44 5.88 -30.51
C LEU A 223 -24.95 5.63 -30.36
N ASN A 224 -25.53 5.94 -29.20
CA ASN A 224 -26.97 5.76 -28.95
C ASN A 224 -27.88 6.69 -29.79
N VAL A 225 -27.36 7.79 -30.34
CA VAL A 225 -28.11 8.68 -31.24
C VAL A 225 -27.97 8.26 -32.71
N LEU A 226 -26.93 7.49 -33.04
CA LEU A 226 -26.65 6.98 -34.38
C LEU A 226 -27.31 5.61 -34.65
N ASP A 227 -27.67 4.87 -33.59
CA ASP A 227 -28.51 3.66 -33.62
C ASP A 227 -30.02 4.01 -33.61
#